data_AF-A0A3D5QBA9-F1
#
_entry.id   AF-A0A3D5QBA9-F1
#
_cell.length_a   1.000
_cell.length_b   1.000
_cell.length_c   1.000
_cell.angle_alpha   90.00
_cell.angle_beta   90.00
_cell.angle_gamma   90.00
#
_symmetry.space_group_name_H-M   'P 1'
#
loop_
_entity.id
_entity.type
_entity.pdbx_description
1 polymer ?
#
loop_
_entity_poly.entity_id
_entity_poly.type
_entity_poly.pdbx_seq_one_letter_code
_entity_poly.pdbx_strand_id
1 'polypeptide(L)'
;MAKKYVYFFGDGKAEGSGDMKNLLGGKGAGLAEMTNLGVPVPPGFTITTEACVEYQKLGDYPEGMWEESLKALEKLEKSINKKFGGKENPLLVSVRSGARVSMPGMMDTVLNLGLNDETVEGLASVSGSKRFAYDSYRRFIQMFSDVVLGIEHNRFEEVIKQVKKARNVEIDTQLDENDMFELVEKFKKLVSEELGRSFPQDVFEQLKLSVNAVFDSWNNQRAKTYRRLNKIPDEWGTAVNVVAMVFGNMGNDCGTGVAFTRNPSTGEKEFFGEFLINAQGEDVVAGIRTPEPISQLKDEMPEVFAQLEEVYRKLENHYKDMQDIEFTVEKNQLYMLQTRNGKRTAKAAVKIAYDMYEEGLIDKKTAVMRVAPAQVDQLLHPMIDPEEKYKAVAKGLPASPGAAVGKVVFTADDAEKMAS
;
A
#
# COMPACT_ATOMS: atom_id res chain seq x y z
N MET A 1 18.44 -27.84 -11.55
CA MET A 1 17.03 -27.64 -11.18
C MET A 1 16.56 -26.38 -11.90
N ALA A 2 15.34 -26.35 -12.43
CA ALA A 2 14.77 -25.12 -12.97
C ALA A 2 14.69 -24.06 -11.86
N LYS A 3 14.93 -22.79 -12.21
CA LYS A 3 14.92 -21.68 -11.26
C LYS A 3 13.46 -21.36 -10.88
N LYS A 4 13.19 -21.17 -9.60
CA LYS A 4 11.85 -20.85 -9.07
C LYS A 4 11.65 -19.33 -8.99
N TYR A 5 10.63 -18.81 -9.65
CA TYR A 5 10.33 -17.38 -9.74
C TYR A 5 9.11 -16.94 -8.93
N VAL A 6 8.26 -17.87 -8.47
CA VAL A 6 7.03 -17.53 -7.75
C VAL A 6 6.95 -18.22 -6.39
N TYR A 7 6.66 -17.46 -5.34
CA TYR A 7 6.59 -17.93 -3.96
C TYR A 7 5.22 -17.63 -3.36
N PHE A 8 4.45 -18.67 -3.03
CA PHE A 8 3.12 -18.55 -2.46
C PHE A 8 3.14 -18.30 -0.95
N PHE A 9 2.15 -17.57 -0.44
CA PHE A 9 1.84 -17.43 0.98
C PHE A 9 0.32 -17.45 1.19
N GLY A 10 -0.15 -18.21 2.17
CA GLY A 10 -1.58 -18.34 2.48
C GLY A 10 -1.83 -19.51 3.42
N ASP A 11 -3.04 -19.63 3.95
CA ASP A 11 -3.46 -20.77 4.78
C ASP A 11 -2.50 -21.05 5.97
N GLY A 12 -1.93 -20.00 6.56
CA GLY A 12 -0.98 -20.09 7.67
C GLY A 12 0.42 -20.60 7.32
N LYS A 13 0.77 -20.73 6.03
CA LYS A 13 2.11 -21.13 5.59
C LYS A 13 2.58 -20.36 4.36
N ALA A 14 3.84 -19.94 4.36
CA ALA A 14 4.51 -19.35 3.21
C ALA A 14 5.68 -20.20 2.72
N GLU A 15 5.93 -20.13 1.41
CA GLU A 15 7.11 -20.74 0.78
C GLU A 15 8.38 -19.87 0.95
N GLY A 16 8.20 -18.60 1.31
CA GLY A 16 9.28 -17.66 1.64
C GLY A 16 9.41 -17.39 3.14
N SER A 17 10.33 -16.51 3.50
CA SER A 17 10.52 -16.00 4.86
C SER A 17 11.03 -14.56 4.87
N GLY A 18 11.07 -13.94 6.05
CA GLY A 18 11.58 -12.59 6.30
C GLY A 18 13.05 -12.39 5.92
N ASP A 19 13.84 -13.45 5.81
CA ASP A 19 15.26 -13.41 5.42
C ASP A 19 15.45 -13.30 3.90
N MET A 20 14.42 -13.60 3.12
CA MET A 20 14.47 -13.63 1.66
C MET A 20 14.25 -12.25 1.02
N LYS A 21 14.54 -11.14 1.74
CA LYS A 21 14.33 -9.76 1.26
C LYS A 21 14.99 -9.45 -0.07
N ASN A 22 16.15 -10.06 -0.33
CA ASN A 22 16.86 -9.86 -1.60
C ASN A 22 16.08 -10.45 -2.80
N LEU A 23 15.36 -11.55 -2.57
CA LEU A 23 14.65 -12.29 -3.60
C LEU A 23 13.18 -11.87 -3.72
N LEU A 24 12.50 -11.66 -2.57
CA LEU A 24 11.06 -11.36 -2.49
C LEU A 24 10.77 -9.87 -2.31
N GLY A 25 11.80 -9.04 -2.18
CA GLY A 25 11.66 -7.67 -1.72
C GLY A 25 11.26 -7.57 -0.25
N GLY A 26 11.25 -6.36 0.28
CA GLY A 26 10.84 -6.10 1.67
C GLY A 26 9.38 -6.46 1.94
N LYS A 27 8.48 -6.14 0.99
CA LYS A 27 7.03 -6.40 1.13
C LYS A 27 6.71 -7.90 1.05
N GLY A 28 7.23 -8.60 0.04
CA GLY A 28 6.99 -10.04 -0.13
C GLY A 28 7.58 -10.87 1.02
N ALA A 29 8.79 -10.54 1.48
CA ALA A 29 9.38 -11.17 2.65
C ALA A 29 8.56 -10.90 3.93
N GLY A 30 8.02 -9.69 4.10
CA GLY A 30 7.13 -9.35 5.21
C GLY A 30 5.82 -10.12 5.18
N LEU A 31 5.16 -10.24 4.02
CA LEU A 31 3.94 -11.03 3.84
C LEU A 31 4.17 -12.51 4.17
N ALA A 32 5.27 -13.07 3.68
CA ALA A 32 5.64 -14.46 3.96
C ALA A 32 5.91 -14.69 5.46
N GLU A 33 6.67 -13.79 6.10
CA GLU A 33 6.99 -13.89 7.53
C GLU A 33 5.73 -13.77 8.39
N MET A 34 4.88 -12.76 8.15
CA MET A 34 3.60 -12.61 8.86
C MET A 34 2.72 -13.86 8.72
N THR A 35 2.65 -14.42 7.51
CA THR A 35 1.89 -15.66 7.25
C THR A 35 2.45 -16.83 8.09
N ASN A 36 3.77 -17.02 8.12
CA ASN A 36 4.41 -18.07 8.92
C ASN A 36 4.27 -17.85 10.44
N LEU A 37 4.11 -16.60 10.87
CA LEU A 37 3.80 -16.24 12.26
C LEU A 37 2.33 -16.46 12.62
N GLY A 38 1.47 -16.88 11.69
CA GLY A 38 0.04 -17.05 11.92
C GLY A 38 -0.69 -15.72 12.15
N VAL A 39 -0.18 -14.63 11.57
CA VAL A 39 -0.90 -13.36 11.46
C VAL A 39 -1.91 -13.48 10.31
N PRO A 40 -3.12 -12.91 10.40
CA PRO A 40 -4.13 -13.03 9.35
C PRO A 40 -3.75 -12.20 8.12
N VAL A 41 -2.97 -12.78 7.21
CA VAL A 41 -2.56 -12.15 5.95
C VAL A 41 -3.45 -12.67 4.82
N PRO A 42 -3.98 -11.81 3.93
CA PRO A 42 -4.67 -12.28 2.73
C PRO A 42 -3.73 -13.12 1.86
N PRO A 43 -4.17 -14.29 1.37
CA PRO A 43 -3.30 -15.16 0.60
C PRO A 43 -2.90 -14.53 -0.73
N GLY A 44 -1.76 -14.98 -1.26
CA GLY A 44 -1.18 -14.45 -2.47
C GLY A 44 0.14 -15.12 -2.84
N PHE A 45 0.87 -14.48 -3.74
CA PHE A 45 2.20 -14.91 -4.14
C PHE A 45 3.09 -13.74 -4.53
N THR A 46 4.40 -13.95 -4.42
CA THR A 46 5.43 -13.00 -4.82
C THR A 46 6.20 -13.54 -6.02
N ILE A 47 6.27 -12.76 -7.08
CA ILE A 47 7.19 -12.95 -8.22
C ILE A 47 8.51 -12.27 -7.86
N THR A 48 9.61 -12.99 -7.99
CA THR A 48 10.92 -12.58 -7.45
C THR A 48 11.53 -11.36 -8.15
N THR A 49 12.46 -10.69 -7.46
CA THR A 49 13.35 -9.67 -8.03
C THR A 49 14.20 -10.20 -9.18
N GLU A 50 14.57 -11.48 -9.14
CA GLU A 50 15.33 -12.13 -10.20
C GLU A 50 14.52 -12.26 -11.49
N ALA A 51 13.21 -12.52 -11.40
CA ALA A 51 12.33 -12.50 -12.56
C ALA A 51 12.31 -11.12 -13.22
N CYS A 52 12.25 -10.04 -12.42
CA CYS A 52 12.35 -8.68 -12.93
C CYS A 52 13.68 -8.42 -13.65
N VAL A 53 14.81 -8.84 -13.06
CA VAL A 53 16.13 -8.64 -13.67
C VAL A 53 16.27 -9.39 -14.99
N GLU A 54 15.73 -10.61 -15.09
CA GLU A 54 15.75 -11.38 -16.32
C GLU A 54 14.81 -10.82 -17.37
N TYR A 55 13.60 -10.40 -16.97
CA TYR A 55 12.65 -9.69 -17.84
C TYR A 55 13.29 -8.45 -18.48
N GLN A 56 13.99 -7.64 -17.69
CA GLN A 56 14.67 -6.44 -18.19
C GLN A 56 15.83 -6.76 -19.16
N LYS A 57 16.45 -7.94 -19.06
CA LYS A 57 17.53 -8.38 -19.98
C LYS A 57 17.00 -8.98 -21.27
N LEU A 58 15.89 -9.72 -21.18
CA LEU A 58 15.32 -10.47 -22.31
C LEU A 58 14.32 -9.62 -23.12
N GLY A 59 13.70 -8.62 -22.49
CA GLY A 59 12.55 -7.90 -23.06
C GLY A 59 11.24 -8.71 -23.03
N ASP A 60 11.25 -9.87 -22.38
CA ASP A 60 10.10 -10.77 -22.18
C ASP A 60 10.31 -11.60 -20.90
N TYR A 61 9.29 -12.33 -20.44
CA TYR A 61 9.38 -13.13 -19.21
C TYR A 61 10.43 -14.25 -19.31
N PRO A 62 11.14 -14.56 -18.23
CA PRO A 62 11.98 -15.74 -18.19
C PRO A 62 11.13 -17.02 -18.28
N GLU A 63 11.70 -18.06 -18.89
CA GLU A 63 11.02 -19.33 -19.14
C GLU A 63 10.42 -19.92 -17.84
N GLY A 64 9.14 -20.28 -17.88
CA GLY A 64 8.43 -20.91 -16.76
C GLY A 64 7.84 -19.94 -15.72
N MET A 65 8.24 -18.67 -15.70
CA MET A 65 7.78 -17.71 -14.69
C MET A 65 6.27 -17.43 -14.79
N TRP A 66 5.73 -17.34 -16.00
CA TRP A 66 4.29 -17.11 -16.19
C TRP A 66 3.47 -18.33 -15.82
N GLU A 67 3.91 -19.53 -16.20
CA GLU A 67 3.28 -20.80 -15.83
C GLU A 67 3.28 -21.02 -14.31
N GLU A 68 4.38 -20.65 -13.63
CA GLU A 68 4.44 -20.65 -12.16
C GLU A 68 3.43 -19.65 -11.55
N SER A 69 3.28 -18.47 -12.17
CA SER A 69 2.33 -17.44 -11.71
C SER A 69 0.88 -17.93 -11.83
N LEU A 70 0.53 -18.58 -12.94
CA LEU A 70 -0.79 -19.17 -13.14
C LEU A 70 -1.07 -20.31 -12.15
N LYS A 71 -0.09 -21.17 -11.87
CA LYS A 71 -0.22 -22.22 -10.83
C LYS A 71 -0.42 -21.64 -9.44
N ALA A 72 0.28 -20.55 -9.10
CA ALA A 72 0.11 -19.87 -7.84
C ALA A 72 -1.27 -19.20 -7.74
N LEU A 73 -1.78 -18.66 -8.85
CA LEU A 73 -3.14 -18.12 -8.94
C LEU A 73 -4.20 -19.21 -8.75
N GLU A 74 -4.06 -20.39 -9.36
CA GLU A 74 -4.97 -21.53 -9.12
C GLU A 74 -4.95 -21.98 -7.66
N LYS A 75 -3.78 -21.93 -7.00
CA LYS A 75 -3.66 -22.22 -5.57
C LYS A 75 -4.38 -21.16 -4.73
N LEU A 76 -4.26 -19.89 -5.13
CA LEU A 76 -4.98 -18.78 -4.50
C LEU A 76 -6.49 -18.96 -4.61
N GLU A 77 -7.01 -19.27 -5.81
CA GLU A 77 -8.42 -19.55 -6.04
C GLU A 77 -8.97 -20.63 -5.09
N LYS A 78 -8.20 -21.71 -4.89
CA LYS A 78 -8.56 -22.82 -3.98
C LYS A 78 -8.55 -22.40 -2.51
N SER A 79 -7.57 -21.59 -2.09
CA SER A 79 -7.42 -21.15 -0.68
C SER A 79 -8.61 -20.32 -0.21
N ILE A 80 -9.17 -19.47 -1.06
CA ILE A 80 -10.28 -18.56 -0.70
C ILE A 80 -11.61 -18.89 -1.37
N ASN A 81 -11.69 -20.01 -2.10
CA ASN A 81 -12.89 -20.48 -2.79
C ASN A 81 -13.53 -19.40 -3.70
N LYS A 82 -12.70 -18.69 -4.46
CA LYS A 82 -13.10 -17.68 -5.46
C LYS A 82 -12.43 -17.99 -6.79
N LYS A 83 -13.00 -17.53 -7.91
CA LYS A 83 -12.45 -17.76 -9.25
C LYS A 83 -12.00 -16.46 -9.91
N PHE A 84 -10.77 -16.40 -10.40
CA PHE A 84 -10.25 -15.25 -11.13
C PHE A 84 -10.96 -15.14 -12.48
N GLY A 85 -11.67 -14.04 -12.70
CA GLY A 85 -12.61 -13.91 -13.83
C GLY A 85 -13.94 -14.65 -13.63
N GLY A 86 -14.25 -15.11 -12.41
CA GLY A 86 -15.52 -15.78 -12.11
C GLY A 86 -16.69 -14.81 -12.05
N LYS A 87 -17.80 -15.12 -12.74
CA LYS A 87 -18.97 -14.23 -12.82
C LYS A 87 -19.78 -14.15 -11.54
N GLU A 88 -19.85 -15.22 -10.75
CA GLU A 88 -20.70 -15.27 -9.55
C GLU A 88 -19.93 -14.92 -8.27
N ASN A 89 -18.72 -15.48 -8.10
CA ASN A 89 -17.86 -15.24 -6.95
C ASN A 89 -16.44 -14.87 -7.40
N PRO A 90 -16.25 -13.62 -7.87
CA PRO A 90 -15.00 -13.18 -8.47
C PRO A 90 -13.87 -13.10 -7.45
N LEU A 91 -12.72 -13.67 -7.81
CA LEU A 91 -11.44 -13.35 -7.18
C LEU A 91 -10.92 -12.05 -7.76
N LEU A 92 -10.71 -11.07 -6.90
CA LEU A 92 -10.01 -9.83 -7.22
C LEU A 92 -8.67 -9.81 -6.51
N VAL A 93 -7.64 -9.27 -7.16
CA VAL A 93 -6.28 -9.20 -6.59
C VAL A 93 -5.75 -7.77 -6.62
N SER A 94 -4.80 -7.49 -5.73
CA SER A 94 -3.92 -6.34 -5.86
C SER A 94 -2.57 -6.77 -6.39
N VAL A 95 -1.96 -5.93 -7.22
CA VAL A 95 -0.61 -6.10 -7.75
C VAL A 95 0.24 -4.96 -7.20
N ARG A 96 1.18 -5.31 -6.32
CA ARG A 96 1.98 -4.37 -5.55
C ARG A 96 3.47 -4.61 -5.76
N SER A 97 4.19 -3.58 -6.15
CA SER A 97 5.64 -3.57 -6.16
C SER A 97 6.27 -3.81 -4.78
N GLY A 98 7.48 -4.36 -4.77
CA GLY A 98 8.26 -4.57 -3.56
C GLY A 98 9.75 -4.72 -3.86
N ALA A 99 10.51 -3.64 -3.79
CA ALA A 99 11.97 -3.71 -3.90
C ALA A 99 12.60 -4.22 -2.59
N ARG A 100 13.90 -4.55 -2.64
CA ARG A 100 14.69 -5.01 -1.48
C ARG A 100 14.71 -3.98 -0.34
N VAL A 101 14.72 -2.71 -0.72
CA VAL A 101 14.64 -1.56 0.17
C VAL A 101 13.36 -0.78 -0.10
N SER A 102 12.82 -0.14 0.94
CA SER A 102 11.58 0.62 0.82
C SER A 102 11.80 1.86 -0.04
N MET A 103 10.96 2.04 -1.07
CA MET A 103 10.94 3.22 -1.94
C MET A 103 9.53 3.84 -1.92
N PRO A 104 9.13 4.55 -0.84
CA PRO A 104 7.77 5.08 -0.68
C PRO A 104 7.40 6.06 -1.80
N GLY A 105 6.20 5.92 -2.37
CA GLY A 105 5.67 6.79 -3.42
C GLY A 105 6.34 6.66 -4.80
N MET A 106 7.30 5.75 -4.97
CA MET A 106 8.08 5.62 -6.21
C MET A 106 7.55 4.55 -7.15
N MET A 107 6.79 3.60 -6.62
CA MET A 107 6.42 2.38 -7.33
C MET A 107 4.90 2.22 -7.31
N ASP A 108 4.38 1.72 -8.42
CA ASP A 108 2.95 1.67 -8.64
C ASP A 108 2.28 0.49 -7.92
N THR A 109 0.96 0.63 -7.71
CA THR A 109 0.07 -0.37 -7.15
C THR A 109 -1.22 -0.36 -7.96
N VAL A 110 -1.73 -1.54 -8.27
CA VAL A 110 -3.04 -1.74 -8.89
C VAL A 110 -3.92 -2.49 -7.91
N LEU A 111 -5.07 -1.94 -7.55
CA LEU A 111 -6.09 -2.57 -6.72
C LEU A 111 -7.26 -3.06 -7.58
N ASN A 112 -8.09 -3.95 -7.03
CA ASN A 112 -9.33 -4.44 -7.66
C ASN A 112 -9.12 -5.11 -9.04
N LEU A 113 -7.92 -5.63 -9.32
CA LEU A 113 -7.62 -6.29 -10.59
C LEU A 113 -8.44 -7.57 -10.73
N GLY A 114 -9.03 -7.77 -11.91
CA GLY A 114 -9.98 -8.83 -12.20
C GLY A 114 -11.41 -8.32 -12.38
N LEU A 115 -11.64 -7.01 -12.19
CA LEU A 115 -12.91 -6.37 -12.52
C LEU A 115 -13.06 -6.17 -14.03
N ASN A 116 -14.22 -6.55 -14.53
CA ASN A 116 -14.69 -6.36 -15.89
C ASN A 116 -16.23 -6.25 -15.86
N ASP A 117 -16.85 -6.08 -17.03
CA ASP A 117 -18.31 -5.89 -17.13
C ASP A 117 -19.12 -7.10 -16.59
N GLU A 118 -18.53 -8.30 -16.48
CA GLU A 118 -19.19 -9.49 -15.92
C GLU A 118 -18.88 -9.70 -14.43
N THR A 119 -17.63 -9.54 -14.01
CA THR A 119 -17.20 -9.78 -12.62
C THR A 119 -17.68 -8.68 -11.68
N VAL A 120 -17.93 -7.46 -12.17
CA VAL A 120 -18.54 -6.40 -11.37
C VAL A 120 -19.95 -6.76 -10.89
N GLU A 121 -20.73 -7.47 -11.71
CA GLU A 121 -22.07 -7.95 -11.33
C GLU A 121 -21.99 -9.06 -10.28
N GLY A 122 -21.00 -9.94 -10.38
CA GLY A 122 -20.68 -10.92 -9.33
C GLY A 122 -20.31 -10.26 -8.01
N LEU A 123 -19.44 -9.23 -8.08
CA LEU A 123 -19.05 -8.46 -6.90
C LEU A 123 -20.26 -7.75 -6.28
N ALA A 124 -21.15 -7.18 -7.09
CA ALA A 124 -22.38 -6.54 -6.63
C ALA A 124 -23.30 -7.54 -5.91
N SER A 125 -23.41 -8.76 -6.43
CA SER A 125 -24.23 -9.83 -5.82
C SER A 125 -23.65 -10.31 -4.49
N VAL A 126 -22.34 -10.60 -4.43
CA VAL A 126 -21.68 -11.11 -3.21
C VAL A 126 -21.59 -10.05 -2.12
N SER A 127 -21.40 -8.79 -2.50
CA SER A 127 -21.36 -7.66 -1.56
C SER A 127 -22.74 -7.22 -1.09
N GLY A 128 -23.79 -7.48 -1.87
CA GLY A 128 -25.12 -6.90 -1.65
C GLY A 128 -25.17 -5.39 -1.94
N SER A 129 -24.17 -4.83 -2.64
CA SER A 129 -24.06 -3.39 -2.88
C SER A 129 -23.53 -3.09 -4.28
N LYS A 130 -24.46 -2.75 -5.19
CA LYS A 130 -24.13 -2.31 -6.57
C LYS A 130 -23.25 -1.06 -6.56
N ARG A 131 -23.60 -0.08 -5.72
CA ARG A 131 -22.80 1.13 -5.55
C ARG A 131 -21.33 0.81 -5.25
N PHE A 132 -21.06 -0.08 -4.30
CA PHE A 132 -19.69 -0.48 -3.94
C PHE A 132 -18.98 -1.19 -5.10
N ALA A 133 -19.66 -2.11 -5.79
CA ALA A 133 -19.04 -2.85 -6.89
C ALA A 133 -18.64 -1.91 -8.04
N TYR A 134 -19.54 -1.01 -8.43
CA TYR A 134 -19.27 -0.03 -9.49
C TYR A 134 -18.30 1.07 -9.05
N ASP A 135 -18.28 1.48 -7.77
CA ASP A 135 -17.23 2.36 -7.24
C ASP A 135 -15.84 1.68 -7.30
N SER A 136 -15.78 0.40 -6.96
CA SER A 136 -14.56 -0.39 -7.08
C SER A 136 -14.12 -0.52 -8.54
N TYR A 137 -15.08 -0.65 -9.48
CA TYR A 137 -14.79 -0.77 -10.89
C TYR A 137 -14.32 0.55 -11.53
N ARG A 138 -14.96 1.69 -11.23
CA ARG A 138 -14.46 2.99 -11.71
C ARG A 138 -13.07 3.30 -11.15
N ARG A 139 -12.81 2.99 -9.87
CA ARG A 139 -11.46 3.12 -9.26
C ARG A 139 -10.44 2.22 -9.96
N PHE A 140 -10.82 0.98 -10.26
CA PHE A 140 -9.96 0.07 -11.02
C PHE A 140 -9.61 0.63 -12.39
N ILE A 141 -10.61 1.09 -13.17
CA ILE A 141 -10.37 1.63 -14.50
C ILE A 141 -9.44 2.84 -14.43
N GLN A 142 -9.69 3.79 -13.53
CA GLN A 142 -8.84 4.97 -13.33
C GLN A 142 -7.40 4.58 -12.98
N MET A 143 -7.21 3.74 -11.95
CA MET A 143 -5.90 3.35 -11.45
C MET A 143 -5.13 2.50 -12.46
N PHE A 144 -5.78 1.52 -13.08
CA PHE A 144 -5.17 0.69 -14.13
C PHE A 144 -4.81 1.54 -15.35
N SER A 145 -5.65 2.50 -15.71
CA SER A 145 -5.38 3.36 -16.87
C SER A 145 -4.19 4.29 -16.63
N ASP A 146 -4.07 4.87 -15.44
CA ASP A 146 -2.93 5.72 -15.06
C ASP A 146 -1.63 4.91 -14.97
N VAL A 147 -1.65 3.83 -14.19
CA VAL A 147 -0.45 3.03 -13.89
C VAL A 147 0.00 2.16 -15.07
N VAL A 148 -0.95 1.49 -15.74
CA VAL A 148 -0.65 0.42 -16.70
C VAL A 148 -0.80 0.89 -18.14
N LEU A 149 -1.80 1.74 -18.42
CA LEU A 149 -2.07 2.21 -19.78
C LEU A 149 -1.48 3.59 -20.08
N GLY A 150 -0.97 4.32 -19.07
CA GLY A 150 -0.31 5.62 -19.22
C GLY A 150 -1.26 6.80 -19.48
N ILE A 151 -2.55 6.70 -19.10
CA ILE A 151 -3.51 7.81 -19.20
C ILE A 151 -3.51 8.60 -17.89
N GLU A 152 -3.13 9.87 -17.94
CA GLU A 152 -3.00 10.71 -16.74
C GLU A 152 -4.25 10.72 -15.84
N HIS A 153 -4.04 10.41 -14.55
CA HIS A 153 -5.07 10.44 -13.50
C HIS A 153 -6.00 11.66 -13.54
N ASN A 154 -5.46 12.86 -13.79
CA ASN A 154 -6.22 14.11 -13.83
C ASN A 154 -7.37 14.10 -14.86
N ARG A 155 -7.24 13.33 -15.94
CA ARG A 155 -8.30 13.20 -16.95
C ARG A 155 -9.57 12.57 -16.35
N PHE A 156 -9.40 11.56 -15.50
CA PHE A 156 -10.49 10.89 -14.81
C PHE A 156 -11.11 11.79 -13.73
N GLU A 157 -10.29 12.54 -12.99
CA GLU A 157 -10.76 13.51 -12.01
C GLU A 157 -11.65 14.60 -12.61
N GLU A 158 -11.33 15.09 -13.82
CA GLU A 158 -12.19 16.04 -14.53
C GLU A 158 -13.55 15.43 -14.90
N VAL A 159 -13.61 14.15 -15.25
CA VAL A 159 -14.87 13.44 -15.50
C VAL A 159 -15.69 13.31 -14.21
N ILE A 160 -15.06 12.95 -13.08
CA ILE A 160 -15.73 12.89 -11.77
C ILE A 160 -16.29 14.26 -11.38
N LYS A 161 -15.49 15.33 -11.52
CA LYS A 161 -15.94 16.71 -11.24
C LYS A 161 -17.15 17.11 -12.06
N GLN A 162 -17.21 16.73 -13.34
CA GLN A 162 -18.36 17.00 -14.20
C GLN A 162 -19.63 16.29 -13.72
N VAL A 163 -19.54 15.01 -13.35
CA VAL A 163 -20.68 14.24 -12.82
C VAL A 163 -21.14 14.83 -11.49
N LYS A 164 -20.21 15.12 -10.56
CA LYS A 164 -20.53 15.77 -9.27
C LYS A 164 -21.23 17.11 -9.45
N LYS A 165 -20.74 17.95 -10.36
CA LYS A 165 -21.37 19.24 -10.69
C LYS A 165 -22.78 19.05 -11.25
N ALA A 166 -22.99 18.05 -12.11
CA ALA A 166 -24.30 17.74 -12.66
C ALA A 166 -25.31 17.24 -11.61
N ARG A 167 -24.81 16.64 -10.51
CA ARG A 167 -25.62 16.18 -9.36
C ARG A 167 -25.68 17.17 -8.19
N ASN A 168 -24.97 18.30 -8.29
CA ASN A 168 -24.86 19.30 -7.22
C ASN A 168 -24.37 18.70 -5.89
N VAL A 169 -23.35 17.86 -5.97
CA VAL A 169 -22.68 17.23 -4.81
C VAL A 169 -21.22 17.65 -4.75
N GLU A 170 -20.63 17.65 -3.56
CA GLU A 170 -19.24 18.08 -3.35
C GLU A 170 -18.28 16.89 -3.23
N ILE A 171 -18.74 15.82 -2.58
CA ILE A 171 -17.92 14.64 -2.25
C ILE A 171 -18.43 13.39 -2.97
N ASP A 172 -17.50 12.53 -3.37
CA ASP A 172 -17.77 11.31 -4.16
C ASP A 172 -18.71 10.33 -3.44
N THR A 173 -18.74 10.38 -2.10
CA THR A 173 -19.62 9.51 -1.30
C THR A 173 -21.10 9.84 -1.45
N GLN A 174 -21.44 11.02 -1.98
CA GLN A 174 -22.81 11.44 -2.25
C GLN A 174 -23.35 10.94 -3.60
N LEU A 175 -22.48 10.39 -4.45
CA LEU A 175 -22.88 9.78 -5.73
C LEU A 175 -23.50 8.39 -5.49
N ASP A 176 -24.63 8.15 -6.16
CA ASP A 176 -25.42 6.93 -6.01
C ASP A 176 -24.94 5.79 -6.94
N GLU A 177 -25.68 4.68 -6.97
CA GLU A 177 -25.32 3.52 -7.82
C GLU A 177 -25.39 3.82 -9.33
N ASN A 178 -26.33 4.66 -9.78
CA ASN A 178 -26.48 5.00 -11.19
C ASN A 178 -25.37 5.95 -11.63
N ASP A 179 -24.95 6.85 -10.75
CA ASP A 179 -23.81 7.72 -10.99
C ASP A 179 -22.50 6.92 -11.12
N MET A 180 -22.32 5.87 -10.32
CA MET A 180 -21.16 4.97 -10.44
C MET A 180 -21.16 4.21 -11.77
N PHE A 181 -22.33 3.75 -12.22
CA PHE A 181 -22.48 3.15 -13.56
C PHE A 181 -22.14 4.16 -14.67
N GLU A 182 -22.66 5.39 -14.59
CA GLU A 182 -22.35 6.46 -15.53
C GLU A 182 -20.84 6.75 -15.59
N LEU A 183 -20.17 6.78 -14.44
CA LEU A 183 -18.72 6.99 -14.35
C LEU A 183 -17.93 5.85 -15.01
N VAL A 184 -18.31 4.60 -14.78
CA VAL A 184 -17.66 3.44 -15.43
C VAL A 184 -17.74 3.54 -16.95
N GLU A 185 -18.92 3.86 -17.50
CA GLU A 185 -19.09 4.00 -18.94
C GLU A 185 -18.30 5.18 -19.51
N LYS A 186 -18.31 6.33 -18.83
CA LYS A 186 -17.49 7.49 -19.23
C LYS A 186 -16.00 7.18 -19.19
N PHE A 187 -15.53 6.43 -18.20
CA PHE A 187 -14.13 6.06 -18.07
C PHE A 187 -13.71 5.10 -19.17
N LYS A 188 -14.50 4.04 -19.45
CA LYS A 188 -14.24 3.14 -20.58
C LYS A 188 -14.21 3.89 -21.91
N LYS A 189 -15.09 4.87 -22.10
CA LYS A 189 -15.10 5.74 -23.28
C LYS A 189 -13.83 6.59 -23.37
N LEU A 190 -13.43 7.26 -22.29
CA LEU A 190 -12.20 8.05 -22.21
C LEU A 190 -10.98 7.20 -22.59
N VAL A 191 -10.88 5.97 -22.05
CA VAL A 191 -9.80 5.02 -22.41
C VAL A 191 -9.80 4.71 -23.91
N SER A 192 -10.98 4.47 -24.49
CA SER A 192 -11.12 4.20 -25.92
C SER A 192 -10.75 5.38 -26.80
N GLU A 193 -11.03 6.61 -26.35
CA GLU A 193 -10.70 7.85 -27.06
C GLU A 193 -9.19 8.15 -27.01
N GLU A 194 -8.56 7.97 -25.86
CA GLU A 194 -7.12 8.24 -25.67
C GLU A 194 -6.21 7.20 -26.34
N LEU A 195 -6.60 5.92 -26.34
CA LEU A 195 -5.74 4.82 -26.81
C LEU A 195 -6.18 4.22 -28.15
N GLY A 196 -7.35 4.58 -28.67
CA GLY A 196 -7.94 3.96 -29.86
C GLY A 196 -8.32 2.48 -29.68
N ARG A 197 -8.36 1.98 -28.44
CA ARG A 197 -8.76 0.63 -28.08
C ARG A 197 -9.54 0.59 -26.77
N SER A 198 -10.44 -0.36 -26.62
CA SER A 198 -11.27 -0.51 -25.43
C SER A 198 -10.46 -0.94 -24.19
N PHE A 199 -11.00 -0.65 -23.01
CA PHE A 199 -10.45 -1.13 -21.74
C PHE A 199 -10.41 -2.68 -21.72
N PRO A 200 -9.29 -3.32 -21.30
CA PRO A 200 -9.13 -4.77 -21.35
C PRO A 200 -10.14 -5.47 -20.43
N GLN A 201 -10.94 -6.38 -21.01
CA GLN A 201 -11.94 -7.17 -20.30
C GLN A 201 -11.41 -8.56 -19.88
N ASP A 202 -10.35 -9.06 -20.53
CA ASP A 202 -9.67 -10.30 -20.14
C ASP A 202 -8.83 -10.07 -18.87
N VAL A 203 -9.22 -10.73 -17.79
CA VAL A 203 -8.57 -10.61 -16.49
C VAL A 203 -7.12 -11.13 -16.49
N PHE A 204 -6.79 -12.10 -17.34
CA PHE A 204 -5.42 -12.61 -17.46
C PHE A 204 -4.53 -11.63 -18.23
N GLU A 205 -5.07 -10.94 -19.24
CA GLU A 205 -4.41 -9.80 -19.87
C GLU A 205 -4.17 -8.68 -18.86
N GLN A 206 -5.18 -8.31 -18.07
CA GLN A 206 -5.03 -7.30 -17.01
C GLN A 206 -3.89 -7.66 -16.03
N LEU A 207 -3.82 -8.92 -15.59
CA LEU A 207 -2.75 -9.40 -14.71
C LEU A 207 -1.38 -9.29 -15.37
N LYS A 208 -1.25 -9.77 -16.62
CA LYS A 208 0.00 -9.72 -17.39
C LYS A 208 0.50 -8.28 -17.55
N LEU A 209 -0.40 -7.38 -17.96
CA LEU A 209 -0.09 -5.96 -18.14
C LEU A 209 0.33 -5.30 -16.82
N SER A 210 -0.30 -5.67 -15.70
CA SER A 210 0.06 -5.12 -14.38
C SER A 210 1.43 -5.62 -13.89
N VAL A 211 1.75 -6.89 -14.13
CA VAL A 211 3.09 -7.44 -13.82
C VAL A 211 4.16 -6.71 -14.66
N ASN A 212 3.90 -6.49 -15.95
CA ASN A 212 4.79 -5.71 -16.82
C ASN A 212 4.98 -4.29 -16.29
N ALA A 213 3.89 -3.58 -15.99
CA ALA A 213 3.94 -2.22 -15.48
C ALA A 213 4.78 -2.13 -14.19
N VAL A 214 4.67 -3.09 -13.28
CA VAL A 214 5.53 -3.12 -12.07
C VAL A 214 7.00 -3.34 -12.43
N PHE A 215 7.32 -4.28 -13.31
CA PHE A 215 8.71 -4.49 -13.74
C PHE A 215 9.28 -3.26 -14.46
N ASP A 216 8.50 -2.62 -15.32
CA ASP A 216 8.88 -1.43 -16.08
C ASP A 216 9.00 -0.19 -15.18
N SER A 217 8.20 -0.11 -14.10
CA SER A 217 8.28 0.98 -13.12
C SER A 217 9.64 1.04 -12.43
N TRP A 218 10.41 -0.06 -12.37
CA TRP A 218 11.80 -0.03 -11.90
C TRP A 218 12.68 0.89 -12.75
N ASN A 219 12.37 1.07 -14.02
CA ASN A 219 13.16 1.87 -14.95
C ASN A 219 12.55 3.24 -15.27
N ASN A 220 11.48 3.64 -14.58
CA ASN A 220 10.92 4.98 -14.70
C ASN A 220 11.88 6.05 -14.15
N GLN A 221 11.68 7.30 -14.57
CA GLN A 221 12.61 8.40 -14.25
C GLN A 221 12.67 8.71 -12.75
N ARG A 222 11.52 8.64 -12.07
CA ARG A 222 11.43 8.87 -10.62
C ARG A 222 12.20 7.82 -9.82
N ALA A 223 12.08 6.54 -10.16
CA ALA A 223 12.76 5.44 -9.49
C ALA A 223 14.28 5.49 -9.74
N LYS A 224 14.71 5.75 -10.97
CA LYS A 224 16.14 5.98 -11.30
C LYS A 224 16.75 7.12 -10.48
N THR A 225 16.04 8.24 -10.41
CA THR A 225 16.47 9.42 -9.63
C THR A 225 16.55 9.09 -8.15
N TYR A 226 15.53 8.45 -7.59
CA TYR A 226 15.50 8.03 -6.20
C TYR A 226 16.65 7.08 -5.86
N ARG A 227 16.91 6.08 -6.72
CA ARG A 227 18.01 5.13 -6.53
C ARG A 227 19.36 5.81 -6.55
N ARG A 228 19.60 6.73 -7.49
CA ARG A 228 20.84 7.52 -7.56
C ARG A 228 21.06 8.34 -6.28
N LEU A 229 20.03 9.03 -5.79
CA LEU A 229 20.11 9.84 -4.57
C LEU A 229 20.37 8.99 -3.31
N ASN A 230 19.79 7.79 -3.25
CA ASN A 230 19.89 6.89 -2.11
C ASN A 230 20.97 5.80 -2.27
N LYS A 231 21.79 5.87 -3.33
CA LYS A 231 22.86 4.89 -3.65
C LYS A 231 22.36 3.44 -3.71
N ILE A 232 21.17 3.25 -4.28
CA ILE A 232 20.55 1.92 -4.47
C ILE A 232 21.00 1.38 -5.84
N PRO A 233 21.58 0.18 -5.93
CA PRO A 233 22.03 -0.38 -7.20
C PRO A 233 20.88 -0.70 -8.16
N ASP A 234 21.10 -0.49 -9.47
CA ASP A 234 20.11 -0.68 -10.53
C ASP A 234 19.81 -2.16 -10.80
N GLU A 235 20.78 -3.05 -10.54
CA GLU A 235 20.70 -4.49 -10.79
C GLU A 235 19.83 -5.26 -9.79
N TRP A 236 19.26 -4.58 -8.80
CA TRP A 236 18.45 -5.24 -7.76
C TRP A 236 17.07 -5.66 -8.22
N GLY A 237 16.48 -4.94 -9.19
CA GLY A 237 15.10 -5.14 -9.63
C GLY A 237 14.05 -4.92 -8.53
N THR A 238 12.79 -5.19 -8.87
CA THR A 238 11.66 -5.20 -7.93
C THR A 238 10.95 -6.54 -7.95
N ALA A 239 10.39 -6.97 -6.81
CA ALA A 239 9.43 -8.06 -6.78
C ALA A 239 8.01 -7.54 -7.10
N VAL A 240 7.13 -8.46 -7.46
CA VAL A 240 5.70 -8.20 -7.66
C VAL A 240 4.91 -9.07 -6.69
N ASN A 241 4.05 -8.46 -5.89
CA ASN A 241 3.20 -9.16 -4.94
C ASN A 241 1.76 -9.15 -5.47
N VAL A 242 1.24 -10.35 -5.76
CA VAL A 242 -0.15 -10.55 -6.18
C VAL A 242 -0.91 -11.09 -4.97
N VAL A 243 -1.82 -10.29 -4.42
CA VAL A 243 -2.48 -10.57 -3.14
C VAL A 243 -3.99 -10.50 -3.31
N ALA A 244 -4.75 -11.45 -2.76
CA ALA A 244 -6.21 -11.38 -2.76
C ALA A 244 -6.69 -10.05 -2.16
N MET A 245 -7.67 -9.43 -2.82
CA MET A 245 -8.31 -8.22 -2.32
C MET A 245 -9.11 -8.51 -1.06
N VAL A 246 -9.01 -7.57 -0.14
CA VAL A 246 -9.86 -7.42 1.04
C VAL A 246 -10.41 -6.00 1.02
N PHE A 247 -11.69 -5.84 1.30
CA PHE A 247 -12.43 -4.60 1.10
C PHE A 247 -12.79 -3.93 2.42
N GLY A 248 -12.17 -2.77 2.66
CA GLY A 248 -12.49 -1.88 3.78
C GLY A 248 -13.73 -1.01 3.54
N ASN A 249 -14.37 -1.09 2.37
CA ASN A 249 -15.40 -0.17 1.88
C ASN A 249 -16.73 -0.85 1.51
N MET A 250 -17.08 -1.97 2.15
CA MET A 250 -18.36 -2.65 1.90
C MET A 250 -19.48 -2.19 2.84
N GLY A 251 -19.16 -1.44 3.89
CA GLY A 251 -20.08 -1.09 4.96
C GLY A 251 -19.37 -0.54 6.19
N ASN A 252 -20.13 -0.30 7.25
CA ASN A 252 -19.60 0.24 8.51
C ASN A 252 -18.91 -0.81 9.39
N ASP A 253 -19.07 -2.10 9.06
CA ASP A 253 -18.34 -3.24 9.63
C ASP A 253 -17.02 -3.52 8.86
N CYS A 254 -16.63 -2.61 7.96
CA CYS A 254 -15.38 -2.62 7.22
C CYS A 254 -14.58 -1.35 7.45
N GLY A 255 -13.27 -1.43 7.27
CA GLY A 255 -12.40 -0.26 7.35
C GLY A 255 -10.97 -0.57 6.93
N THR A 256 -10.11 0.44 6.97
CA THR A 256 -8.68 0.29 6.71
C THR A 256 -7.91 1.27 7.57
N GLY A 257 -6.66 0.96 7.88
CA GLY A 257 -5.84 1.85 8.68
C GLY A 257 -4.35 1.57 8.55
N VAL A 258 -3.60 2.54 9.04
CA VAL A 258 -2.15 2.50 9.19
C VAL A 258 -1.83 2.81 10.64
N ALA A 259 -1.01 1.98 11.26
CA ALA A 259 -0.66 2.13 12.66
C ALA A 259 0.80 1.78 12.94
N PHE A 260 1.29 2.30 14.06
CA PHE A 260 2.61 2.08 14.60
C PHE A 260 2.45 1.49 16.00
N THR A 261 3.21 0.43 16.28
CA THR A 261 3.27 -0.22 17.61
C THR A 261 3.72 0.70 18.74
N ARG A 262 4.44 1.79 18.41
CA ARG A 262 4.84 2.87 19.32
C ARG A 262 4.76 4.20 18.56
N ASN A 263 4.59 5.32 19.26
CA ASN A 263 4.51 6.63 18.61
C ASN A 263 5.81 6.95 17.84
N PRO A 264 5.76 7.16 16.50
CA PRO A 264 6.95 7.37 15.69
C PRO A 264 7.59 8.75 15.90
N SER A 265 6.88 9.68 16.54
CA SER A 265 7.29 11.06 16.81
C SER A 265 7.90 11.23 18.20
N THR A 266 7.25 10.70 19.23
CA THR A 266 7.69 10.84 20.63
C THR A 266 8.49 9.64 21.13
N GLY A 267 8.24 8.45 20.57
CA GLY A 267 8.77 7.17 21.03
C GLY A 267 8.00 6.54 22.20
N GLU A 268 6.90 7.16 22.63
CA GLU A 268 6.05 6.60 23.68
C GLU A 268 5.45 5.26 23.27
N LYS A 269 5.34 4.34 24.24
CA LYS A 269 4.77 3.01 24.04
C LYS A 269 3.24 3.09 24.05
N GLU A 270 2.71 3.67 22.98
CA GLU A 270 1.29 3.77 22.69
C GLU A 270 1.01 3.28 21.28
N PHE A 271 -0.14 2.62 21.09
CA PHE A 271 -0.58 2.23 19.76
C PHE A 271 -1.07 3.47 19.03
N PHE A 272 -0.28 3.91 18.05
CA PHE A 272 -0.44 5.20 17.39
C PHE A 272 -0.79 5.00 15.93
N GLY A 273 -1.83 5.62 15.43
CA GLY A 273 -2.22 5.42 14.04
C GLY A 273 -3.56 6.03 13.73
N GLU A 274 -4.01 5.75 12.52
CA GLU A 274 -5.17 6.34 11.91
C GLU A 274 -5.95 5.27 11.13
N PHE A 275 -7.27 5.37 11.13
CA PHE A 275 -8.14 4.48 10.38
C PHE A 275 -9.33 5.23 9.77
N LEU A 276 -9.97 4.59 8.79
CA LEU A 276 -11.21 5.04 8.18
C LEU A 276 -12.19 3.86 8.08
N ILE A 277 -13.41 4.06 8.58
CA ILE A 277 -14.54 3.15 8.36
C ILE A 277 -15.05 3.33 6.93
N ASN A 278 -15.43 2.22 6.30
CA ASN A 278 -16.02 2.19 4.96
C ASN A 278 -15.14 2.92 3.92
N ALA A 279 -13.87 2.53 3.83
CA ALA A 279 -12.84 3.17 2.99
C ALA A 279 -11.83 2.16 2.43
N GLN A 280 -11.14 2.53 1.34
CA GLN A 280 -9.95 1.79 0.88
C GLN A 280 -8.67 2.52 1.30
N GLY A 281 -7.54 1.81 1.31
CA GLY A 281 -6.26 2.37 1.78
C GLY A 281 -5.83 3.63 1.03
N GLU A 282 -6.26 3.77 -0.23
CA GLU A 282 -6.08 4.99 -1.02
C GLU A 282 -6.70 6.22 -0.35
N ASP A 283 -7.89 6.10 0.25
CA ASP A 283 -8.58 7.23 0.88
C ASP A 283 -7.83 7.73 2.14
N VAL A 284 -7.11 6.84 2.83
CA VAL A 284 -6.24 7.18 3.97
C VAL A 284 -5.02 7.97 3.47
N VAL A 285 -4.43 7.57 2.35
CA VAL A 285 -3.21 8.20 1.81
C VAL A 285 -3.52 9.52 1.08
N ALA A 286 -4.65 9.60 0.39
CA ALA A 286 -5.05 10.77 -0.40
C ALA A 286 -5.53 11.95 0.46
N GLY A 287 -5.87 11.71 1.74
CA GLY A 287 -6.33 12.76 2.65
C GLY A 287 -7.68 13.39 2.26
N ILE A 288 -8.46 12.71 1.40
CA ILE A 288 -9.80 13.16 0.96
C ILE A 288 -10.78 13.13 2.14
N ARG A 289 -10.61 12.15 3.04
CA ARG A 289 -11.36 12.02 4.29
C ARG A 289 -10.41 12.25 5.46
N THR A 290 -10.89 12.94 6.49
CA THR A 290 -10.14 13.07 7.74
C THR A 290 -10.14 11.71 8.45
N PRO A 291 -8.97 11.09 8.65
CA PRO A 291 -8.89 9.82 9.36
C PRO A 291 -9.14 10.00 10.85
N GLU A 292 -9.61 8.93 11.48
CA GLU A 292 -9.85 8.87 12.93
C GLU A 292 -8.64 8.23 13.64
N PRO A 293 -8.29 8.68 14.86
CA PRO A 293 -7.23 8.05 15.64
C PRO A 293 -7.54 6.59 15.94
N ILE A 294 -6.54 5.69 15.81
CA ILE A 294 -6.69 4.24 16.01
C ILE A 294 -7.27 3.85 17.38
N SER A 295 -7.14 4.72 18.39
CA SER A 295 -7.74 4.52 19.72
C SER A 295 -9.26 4.47 19.68
N GLN A 296 -9.92 5.16 18.75
CA GLN A 296 -11.38 5.16 18.59
C GLN A 296 -11.91 3.83 18.03
N LEU A 297 -11.06 3.05 17.34
CA LEU A 297 -11.43 1.71 16.84
C LEU A 297 -11.82 0.76 17.98
N LYS A 298 -11.35 1.03 19.21
CA LYS A 298 -11.76 0.28 20.41
C LYS A 298 -13.26 0.40 20.69
N ASP A 299 -13.85 1.55 20.40
CA ASP A 299 -15.27 1.81 20.63
C ASP A 299 -16.11 1.36 19.43
N GLU A 300 -15.61 1.56 18.20
CA GLU A 300 -16.31 1.22 16.96
C GLU A 300 -16.27 -0.28 16.62
N MET A 301 -15.12 -0.95 16.80
CA MET A 301 -14.90 -2.36 16.48
C MET A 301 -14.03 -3.05 17.56
N PRO A 302 -14.54 -3.27 18.79
CA PRO A 302 -13.73 -3.73 19.93
C PRO A 302 -13.04 -5.08 19.69
N GLU A 303 -13.69 -6.01 18.99
CA GLU A 303 -13.11 -7.32 18.68
C GLU A 303 -11.92 -7.21 17.72
N VAL A 304 -12.04 -6.36 16.70
CA VAL A 304 -10.97 -6.08 15.74
C VAL A 304 -9.80 -5.37 16.44
N PHE A 305 -10.10 -4.40 17.31
CA PHE A 305 -9.08 -3.72 18.09
C PHE A 305 -8.29 -4.70 18.95
N ALA A 306 -8.97 -5.64 19.63
CA ALA A 306 -8.30 -6.68 20.41
C ALA A 306 -7.42 -7.61 19.55
N GLN A 307 -7.87 -7.98 18.34
CA GLN A 307 -7.06 -8.76 17.40
C GLN A 307 -5.83 -7.98 16.91
N LEU A 308 -5.98 -6.69 16.60
CA LEU A 308 -4.87 -5.80 16.28
C LEU A 308 -3.89 -5.72 17.45
N GLU A 309 -4.40 -5.70 18.69
CA GLU A 309 -3.55 -5.70 19.87
C GLU A 309 -2.67 -6.94 19.98
N GLU A 310 -3.25 -8.11 19.74
CA GLU A 310 -2.51 -9.37 19.72
C GLU A 310 -1.46 -9.40 18.60
N VAL A 311 -1.86 -9.00 17.39
CA VAL A 311 -0.97 -8.96 16.22
C VAL A 311 0.21 -8.03 16.48
N TYR A 312 -0.02 -6.80 16.97
CA TYR A 312 1.07 -5.86 17.16
C TYR A 312 2.09 -6.40 18.18
N ARG A 313 1.63 -7.02 19.28
CA ARG A 313 2.53 -7.60 20.30
C ARG A 313 3.35 -8.73 19.70
N LYS A 314 2.73 -9.56 18.86
CA LYS A 314 3.41 -10.66 18.17
C LYS A 314 4.50 -10.15 17.23
N LEU A 315 4.18 -9.14 16.43
CA LEU A 315 5.12 -8.54 15.48
C LEU A 315 6.27 -7.83 16.20
N GLU A 316 5.98 -7.04 17.23
CA GLU A 316 7.00 -6.33 18.01
C GLU A 316 7.93 -7.32 18.74
N ASN A 317 7.40 -8.40 19.31
CA ASN A 317 8.21 -9.44 19.96
C ASN A 317 9.08 -10.21 18.96
N HIS A 318 8.55 -10.49 17.76
CA HIS A 318 9.26 -11.23 16.72
C HIS A 318 10.37 -10.40 16.07
N TYR A 319 10.04 -9.23 15.53
CA TYR A 319 11.02 -8.33 14.90
C TYR A 319 11.90 -7.60 15.91
N LYS A 320 11.52 -7.66 17.18
CA LYS A 320 12.13 -7.00 18.32
C LYS A 320 12.15 -5.47 18.19
N ASP A 321 11.43 -4.86 17.26
CA ASP A 321 11.49 -3.44 16.93
C ASP A 321 10.09 -2.87 16.66
N MET A 322 9.95 -1.55 16.79
CA MET A 322 8.70 -0.85 16.47
C MET A 322 8.32 -1.10 14.99
N GLN A 323 7.13 -1.61 14.79
CA GLN A 323 6.53 -1.88 13.48
C GLN A 323 5.54 -0.79 13.07
N ASP A 324 5.60 -0.48 11.78
CA ASP A 324 4.61 0.23 10.96
C ASP A 324 3.79 -0.83 10.22
N ILE A 325 2.48 -0.86 10.47
CA ILE A 325 1.54 -1.87 10.01
C ILE A 325 0.41 -1.25 9.20
N GLU A 326 0.03 -1.93 8.12
CA GLU A 326 -1.15 -1.60 7.32
C GLU A 326 -2.16 -2.74 7.46
N PHE A 327 -3.43 -2.39 7.68
CA PHE A 327 -4.50 -3.38 7.87
C PHE A 327 -5.79 -2.98 7.16
N THR A 328 -6.61 -4.00 6.90
CA THR A 328 -7.99 -3.84 6.43
C THR A 328 -8.90 -4.74 7.26
N VAL A 329 -10.09 -4.24 7.54
CA VAL A 329 -11.18 -4.97 8.16
C VAL A 329 -12.23 -5.20 7.09
N GLU A 330 -12.59 -6.45 6.84
CA GLU A 330 -13.70 -6.81 5.97
C GLU A 330 -14.72 -7.60 6.81
N LYS A 331 -15.92 -7.03 7.01
CA LYS A 331 -17.01 -7.65 7.77
C LYS A 331 -16.55 -8.17 9.14
N ASN A 332 -15.95 -7.28 9.93
CA ASN A 332 -15.34 -7.56 11.24
C ASN A 332 -14.17 -8.56 11.25
N GLN A 333 -13.63 -8.96 10.09
CA GLN A 333 -12.44 -9.81 10.01
C GLN A 333 -11.21 -8.96 9.73
N LEU A 334 -10.20 -9.06 10.60
CA LEU A 334 -8.93 -8.36 10.47
C LEU A 334 -8.02 -9.04 9.44
N TYR A 335 -7.43 -8.25 8.55
CA TYR A 335 -6.38 -8.66 7.63
C TYR A 335 -5.19 -7.72 7.68
N MET A 336 -3.99 -8.27 7.84
CA MET A 336 -2.73 -7.54 7.81
C MET A 336 -2.16 -7.52 6.39
N LEU A 337 -1.98 -6.32 5.85
CA LEU A 337 -1.55 -6.10 4.48
C LEU A 337 -0.05 -5.85 4.34
N GLN A 338 0.56 -5.31 5.39
CA GLN A 338 1.98 -4.99 5.43
C GLN A 338 2.47 -4.85 6.85
N THR A 339 3.72 -5.21 7.07
CA THR A 339 4.51 -4.78 8.22
C THR A 339 5.91 -4.39 7.75
N ARG A 340 6.51 -3.43 8.43
CA ARG A 340 7.93 -3.08 8.30
C ARG A 340 8.41 -2.40 9.57
N ASN A 341 9.72 -2.35 9.79
CA ASN A 341 10.28 -1.51 10.84
C ASN A 341 9.87 -0.05 10.58
N GLY A 342 9.19 0.55 11.54
CA GLY A 342 8.60 1.87 11.36
C GLY A 342 9.68 2.95 11.29
N LYS A 343 9.54 3.85 10.32
CA LYS A 343 10.34 5.09 10.30
C LYS A 343 9.93 5.95 11.49
N ARG A 344 10.90 6.62 12.09
CA ARG A 344 10.71 7.36 13.34
C ARG A 344 11.72 8.49 13.48
N THR A 345 11.37 9.46 14.29
CA THR A 345 12.24 10.62 14.61
C THR A 345 13.45 10.16 15.42
N ALA A 346 14.49 10.98 15.48
CA ALA A 346 15.65 10.69 16.32
C ALA A 346 15.29 10.54 17.80
N LYS A 347 14.41 11.41 18.31
CA LYS A 347 13.89 11.35 19.68
C LYS A 347 13.18 10.01 19.93
N ALA A 348 12.29 9.63 19.02
CA ALA A 348 11.58 8.37 19.12
C ALA A 348 12.52 7.16 19.03
N ALA A 349 13.53 7.19 18.15
CA ALA A 349 14.51 6.11 18.02
C ALA A 349 15.25 5.85 19.33
N VAL A 350 15.75 6.90 20.01
CA VAL A 350 16.43 6.79 21.30
C VAL A 350 15.49 6.25 22.37
N LYS A 351 14.29 6.82 22.50
CA LYS A 351 13.30 6.39 23.51
C LYS A 351 12.89 4.93 23.33
N ILE A 352 12.56 4.53 22.10
CA ILE A 352 12.14 3.16 21.78
C ILE A 352 13.27 2.16 22.04
N ALA A 353 14.50 2.48 21.61
CA ALA A 353 15.64 1.58 21.85
C ALA A 353 15.95 1.42 23.35
N TYR A 354 15.84 2.49 24.12
CA TYR A 354 16.00 2.44 25.58
C TYR A 354 14.89 1.62 26.25
N ASP A 355 13.62 1.91 25.93
CA ASP A 355 12.49 1.18 26.51
C ASP A 355 12.54 -0.31 26.20
N MET A 356 12.87 -0.69 24.96
CA MET A 356 12.98 -2.10 24.57
C MET A 356 14.13 -2.82 25.29
N TYR A 357 15.19 -2.10 25.67
CA TYR A 357 16.25 -2.64 26.51
C TYR A 357 15.78 -2.84 27.95
N GLU A 358 15.11 -1.84 28.54
CA GLU A 358 14.54 -1.94 29.89
C GLU A 358 13.47 -3.04 30.00
N GLU A 359 12.69 -3.25 28.93
CA GLU A 359 11.71 -4.33 28.79
C GLU A 359 12.35 -5.71 28.58
N GLY A 360 13.67 -5.79 28.38
CA GLY A 360 14.40 -7.03 28.12
C GLY A 360 14.17 -7.61 26.71
N LEU A 361 13.55 -6.85 25.80
CA LEU A 361 13.28 -7.28 24.43
C LEU A 361 14.57 -7.36 23.59
N ILE A 362 15.50 -6.44 23.84
CA ILE A 362 16.81 -6.34 23.18
C ILE A 362 17.95 -6.13 24.18
N ASP A 363 19.18 -6.47 23.77
CA ASP A 363 20.37 -6.20 24.57
C ASP A 363 20.88 -4.76 24.37
N LYS A 364 21.80 -4.33 25.25
CA LYS A 364 22.40 -2.99 25.22
C LYS A 364 23.11 -2.70 23.89
N LYS A 365 23.76 -3.71 23.31
CA LYS A 365 24.47 -3.56 22.03
C LYS A 365 23.49 -3.26 20.90
N THR A 366 22.39 -3.99 20.83
CA THR A 366 21.32 -3.80 19.85
C THR A 366 20.67 -2.43 20.03
N ALA A 367 20.41 -2.01 21.27
CA ALA A 367 19.84 -0.68 21.55
C ALA A 367 20.72 0.46 20.99
N VAL A 368 22.04 0.38 21.19
CA VAL A 368 22.98 1.36 20.61
C VAL A 368 22.96 1.33 19.08
N MET A 369 22.93 0.13 18.47
CA MET A 369 22.94 -0.02 17.01
C MET A 369 21.64 0.43 16.32
N ARG A 370 20.56 0.66 17.07
CA ARG A 370 19.27 1.15 16.51
C ARG A 370 19.21 2.65 16.30
N VAL A 371 20.10 3.41 16.91
CA VAL A 371 20.18 4.84 16.73
C VAL A 371 21.29 5.12 15.74
N ALA A 372 20.91 5.48 14.51
CA ALA A 372 21.89 5.79 13.48
C ALA A 372 22.64 7.09 13.83
N PRO A 373 23.95 7.22 13.51
CA PRO A 373 24.71 8.44 13.79
C PRO A 373 24.04 9.72 13.23
N ALA A 374 23.46 9.64 12.04
CA ALA A 374 22.74 10.76 11.42
C ALA A 374 21.47 11.17 12.18
N GLN A 375 20.85 10.27 12.95
CA GLN A 375 19.72 10.62 13.82
C GLN A 375 20.19 11.39 15.06
N VAL A 376 21.39 11.11 15.58
CA VAL A 376 21.95 11.90 16.68
C VAL A 376 22.19 13.34 16.23
N ASP A 377 22.66 13.53 15.00
CA ASP A 377 22.83 14.87 14.41
C ASP A 377 21.50 15.65 14.38
N GLN A 378 20.39 15.00 14.01
CA GLN A 378 19.05 15.60 14.03
C GLN A 378 18.64 16.20 15.39
N LEU A 379 19.10 15.61 16.50
CA LEU A 379 18.85 16.13 17.85
C LEU A 379 19.63 17.40 18.16
N LEU A 380 20.65 17.72 17.35
CA LEU A 380 21.48 18.92 17.46
C LEU A 380 20.99 20.05 16.55
N HIS A 381 19.94 19.84 15.75
CA HIS A 381 19.41 20.90 14.88
C HIS A 381 18.78 22.03 15.72
N PRO A 382 18.90 23.29 15.25
CA PRO A 382 18.19 24.41 15.84
C PRO A 382 16.68 24.17 15.88
N MET A 383 16.08 24.50 17.02
CA MET A 383 14.63 24.47 17.23
C MET A 383 14.14 25.91 17.47
N ILE A 384 12.84 26.14 17.26
CA ILE A 384 12.20 27.39 17.71
C ILE A 384 12.24 27.40 19.23
N ASP A 385 12.66 28.52 19.81
CA ASP A 385 12.64 28.73 21.25
C ASP A 385 11.17 28.62 21.75
N PRO A 386 10.84 27.66 22.64
CA PRO A 386 9.48 27.46 23.11
C PRO A 386 8.92 28.65 23.91
N GLU A 387 9.78 29.52 24.44
CA GLU A 387 9.37 30.72 25.18
C GLU A 387 9.06 31.91 24.25
N GLU A 388 9.46 31.83 22.98
CA GLU A 388 9.29 32.91 22.01
C GLU A 388 7.83 32.99 21.54
N LYS A 389 7.23 34.18 21.67
CA LYS A 389 5.84 34.41 21.27
C LYS A 389 5.77 34.84 19.81
N TYR A 390 5.40 33.92 18.94
CA TYR A 390 5.13 34.18 17.54
C TYR A 390 3.63 34.21 17.24
N LYS A 391 3.23 35.04 16.27
CA LYS A 391 1.84 35.06 15.76
C LYS A 391 1.68 33.97 14.70
N ALA A 392 1.14 32.83 15.09
CA ALA A 392 0.75 31.80 14.13
C ALA A 392 -0.34 32.32 13.19
N VAL A 393 -0.12 32.23 11.88
CA VAL A 393 -1.11 32.59 10.85
C VAL A 393 -1.98 31.41 10.44
N ALA A 394 -1.53 30.18 10.70
CA ALA A 394 -2.22 28.93 10.41
C ALA A 394 -1.70 27.80 11.32
N LYS A 395 -2.44 26.69 11.39
CA LYS A 395 -2.04 25.44 12.06
C LYS A 395 -2.40 24.25 11.18
N GLY A 396 -1.45 23.34 10.98
CA GLY A 396 -1.64 22.08 10.26
C GLY A 396 -1.34 20.85 11.12
N LEU A 397 -1.24 19.69 10.50
CA LEU A 397 -0.82 18.45 11.15
C LEU A 397 0.72 18.43 11.33
N PRO A 398 1.25 18.01 12.49
CA PRO A 398 2.68 17.93 12.74
C PRO A 398 3.32 16.71 12.04
N ALA A 399 3.36 16.73 10.70
CA ALA A 399 3.76 15.58 9.87
C ALA A 399 5.23 15.16 10.03
N SER A 400 6.13 16.12 10.29
CA SER A 400 7.54 15.86 10.60
C SER A 400 8.03 16.87 11.64
N PRO A 401 8.82 16.47 12.65
CA PRO A 401 9.38 17.42 13.60
C PRO A 401 10.47 18.30 12.95
N GLY A 402 10.66 19.49 13.50
CA GLY A 402 11.74 20.41 13.13
C GLY A 402 11.26 21.84 13.00
N ALA A 403 12.23 22.76 12.95
CA ALA A 403 12.02 24.17 12.65
C ALA A 403 12.61 24.48 11.26
N ALA A 404 11.84 25.16 10.41
CA ALA A 404 12.29 25.59 9.09
C ALA A 404 12.07 27.10 8.91
N VAL A 405 13.08 27.79 8.39
CA VAL A 405 13.03 29.22 8.06
C VAL A 405 13.50 29.39 6.62
N GLY A 406 12.71 30.07 5.80
CA GLY A 406 13.02 30.26 4.38
C GLY A 406 12.04 31.18 3.67
N LYS A 407 12.31 31.43 2.39
CA LYS A 407 11.38 32.13 1.50
C LYS A 407 10.40 31.12 0.89
N VAL A 408 9.15 31.54 0.70
CA VAL A 408 8.12 30.70 0.09
C VAL A 408 8.34 30.61 -1.43
N VAL A 409 8.26 29.39 -1.97
CA VAL A 409 8.25 29.07 -3.40
C VAL A 409 7.12 28.09 -3.69
N PHE A 410 6.65 28.03 -4.94
CA PHE A 410 5.48 27.25 -5.33
C PHE A 410 5.78 26.08 -6.27
N THR A 411 7.06 25.86 -6.63
CA THR A 411 7.50 24.73 -7.46
C THR A 411 8.78 24.11 -6.90
N ALA A 412 9.00 22.83 -7.17
CA ALA A 412 10.22 22.12 -6.77
C ALA A 412 11.46 22.68 -7.49
N ASP A 413 11.33 23.01 -8.78
CA ASP A 413 12.42 23.59 -9.58
C ASP A 413 12.88 24.95 -9.04
N ASP A 414 11.95 25.80 -8.60
CA ASP A 414 12.30 27.09 -7.99
C ASP A 414 12.98 26.90 -6.63
N ALA A 415 12.55 25.90 -5.85
CA ALA A 415 13.20 25.54 -4.60
C ALA A 415 14.65 25.08 -4.82
N GLU A 416 14.91 24.23 -5.82
CA GLU A 416 16.25 23.74 -6.16
C GLU A 416 17.16 24.88 -6.64
N LYS A 417 16.65 25.77 -7.50
CA LYS A 417 17.39 26.96 -7.96
C LYS A 417 17.75 27.93 -6.84
N MET A 418 16.90 28.06 -5.82
CA MET A 418 17.17 28.94 -4.68
C MET A 418 18.08 28.30 -3.62
N ALA A 419 18.17 26.97 -3.60
CA ALA A 419 19.07 26.21 -2.73
C ALA A 419 20.48 26.05 -3.32
N SER A 420 20.61 26.27 -4.63
CA SER A 420 21.87 26.34 -5.39
C SER A 420 22.52 27.71 -5.23
#